data_AF-A0A1Y1YBS5-F1
#
_entry.id   AF-A0A1Y1YBS5-F1
#
_cell.length_a   1.000
_cell.length_b   1.000
_cell.length_c   1.000
_cell.angle_alpha   90.00
_cell.angle_beta   90.00
_cell.angle_gamma   90.00
#
_symmetry.space_group_name_H-M   'P 1'
#
loop_
_entity.id
_entity.type
_entity.pdbx_description
1 polymer ?
#
loop_
_entity_poly.entity_id
_entity_poly.type
_entity_poly.pdbx_seq_one_letter_code
_entity_poly.pdbx_strand_id
1 'polypeptide(L)'
;MSSSTFPLQHTVDPDIKHNFSVPVSQKSVSARSHANDASSALPGPHTQPISSRHQNQPTNATSISSRKPNQELEVSAELFRNRIVAVASTNSALLVTLRDTSHAPAALAQKGVHIFKLREELSEQERAIEDVERRLEESKPRSNGGGFLLVLKQASLSIFTLLRRKKTKASEQSPLDNAGNGTSTAEQKDADDTAYFTLLSEKSRSQQRKNELLQQIESSSDEEKDLQLKASKHETAHSDLDNLYNSLFSGPTPGFPSEDAAESAFHRVQTLHEGNTATVLARRRAGQFIQQVQRNWKNAGIYLKDASIRAERGSGILGFSDVKSDLRNVEHYATIAGTGLEKSMLNLAPLGPEIYELAQRMEGIVRGVRSVSIPVASWGGKAELLEAISGTKQHWESGNEVLEQLLYAAKEEERGARLEVRESARELDERRSALQQVRQEVFEQVAGFGEAPPAYHNCCSRTEAYKQQCDVVVELDDEETAGTVEQ
;
A
#
# COMPACT_ATOMS: atom_id res chain seq x y z
N MET A 1 11.11 -0.99 46.06
CA MET A 1 10.85 -1.39 44.66
C MET A 1 10.39 -2.83 44.71
N SER A 2 9.08 -3.04 44.79
CA SER A 2 8.47 -4.35 45.00
C SER A 2 7.98 -4.86 43.64
N SER A 3 8.61 -5.93 43.17
CA SER A 3 8.28 -6.59 41.90
C SER A 3 6.92 -7.27 42.01
N SER A 4 5.94 -6.75 41.26
CA SER A 4 4.63 -7.37 41.08
C SER A 4 4.66 -8.25 39.83
N THR A 5 4.72 -9.56 40.04
CA THR A 5 4.62 -10.57 39.00
C THR A 5 3.14 -10.81 38.69
N PHE A 6 2.66 -10.39 37.52
CA PHE A 6 1.33 -10.76 37.02
C PHE A 6 1.44 -12.04 36.16
N PRO A 7 0.60 -13.06 36.39
CA PRO A 7 0.50 -14.20 35.49
C PRO A 7 -0.44 -13.86 34.31
N LEU A 8 0.09 -13.92 33.08
CA LEU A 8 -0.72 -13.95 31.87
C LEU A 8 -1.40 -15.32 31.76
N GLN A 9 -2.73 -15.35 31.91
CA GLN A 9 -3.55 -16.47 31.46
C GLN A 9 -3.86 -16.27 29.97
N HIS A 10 -3.24 -17.09 29.13
CA HIS A 10 -3.64 -17.27 27.74
C HIS A 10 -4.94 -18.08 27.69
N THR A 11 -6.06 -17.44 27.37
CA THR A 11 -7.25 -18.13 26.89
C THR A 11 -7.06 -18.44 25.41
N VAL A 12 -6.96 -19.73 25.10
CA VAL A 12 -6.94 -20.26 23.72
C VAL A 12 -8.40 -20.39 23.28
N ASP A 13 -8.79 -19.65 22.24
CA ASP A 13 -10.06 -19.81 21.53
C ASP A 13 -9.95 -21.05 20.61
N PRO A 14 -10.78 -22.10 20.79
CA PRO A 14 -10.81 -23.25 19.90
C PRO A 14 -12.06 -23.17 19.01
N ASP A 15 -11.94 -22.62 17.81
CA ASP A 15 -12.67 -23.08 16.61
C ASP A 15 -12.52 -22.10 15.44
N ILE A 16 -11.44 -22.23 14.66
CA ILE A 16 -11.41 -21.81 13.26
C ILE A 16 -10.89 -22.98 12.43
N LYS A 17 -11.82 -23.79 11.91
CA LYS A 17 -11.52 -24.83 10.93
C LYS A 17 -11.30 -24.19 9.56
N HIS A 18 -10.05 -23.88 9.22
CA HIS A 18 -9.67 -23.59 7.85
C HIS A 18 -9.42 -24.91 7.10
N ASN A 19 -10.39 -25.33 6.29
CA ASN A 19 -10.20 -26.36 5.28
C ASN A 19 -9.38 -25.76 4.11
N PHE A 20 -8.06 -25.94 4.15
CA PHE A 20 -7.21 -25.79 2.96
C PHE A 20 -7.06 -27.16 2.29
N SER A 21 -7.86 -27.41 1.26
CA SER A 21 -7.61 -28.50 0.32
C SER A 21 -6.53 -28.06 -0.67
N VAL A 22 -5.36 -28.69 -0.59
CA VAL A 22 -4.28 -28.58 -1.56
C VAL A 22 -4.61 -29.48 -2.77
N PRO A 23 -4.66 -28.97 -4.01
CA PRO A 23 -4.66 -29.85 -5.17
C PRO A 23 -3.25 -30.40 -5.41
N VAL A 24 -3.17 -31.73 -5.43
CA VAL A 24 -2.02 -32.52 -5.82
C VAL A 24 -1.68 -32.22 -7.28
N SER A 25 -0.50 -31.64 -7.52
CA SER A 25 0.05 -31.44 -8.86
C SER A 25 0.62 -32.76 -9.39
N GLN A 26 -0.01 -33.30 -10.44
CA GLN A 26 0.51 -34.45 -11.19
C GLN A 26 1.45 -33.99 -12.31
N LYS A 27 2.59 -34.67 -12.30
CA LYS A 27 3.70 -34.75 -13.27
C LYS A 27 3.40 -34.48 -14.76
N SER A 28 4.31 -33.68 -15.31
CA SER A 28 5.09 -33.87 -16.56
C SER A 28 4.39 -33.95 -17.91
N VAL A 29 4.71 -32.99 -18.79
CA VAL A 29 5.05 -33.27 -20.20
C VAL A 29 6.22 -32.37 -20.63
N SER A 30 7.29 -33.01 -21.12
CA SER A 30 8.45 -32.40 -21.75
C SER A 30 8.10 -31.80 -23.12
N ALA A 31 8.56 -30.58 -23.40
CA ALA A 31 8.74 -30.04 -24.74
C ALA A 31 10.05 -29.23 -24.75
N ARG A 32 11.17 -29.84 -25.12
CA ARG A 32 11.78 -29.82 -26.47
C ARG A 32 12.18 -28.40 -26.89
N SER A 33 13.45 -28.11 -26.65
CA SER A 33 14.18 -26.94 -27.12
C SER A 33 14.25 -26.92 -28.64
N HIS A 34 13.80 -25.80 -29.22
CA HIS A 34 14.29 -25.35 -30.52
C HIS A 34 14.90 -23.97 -30.32
N ALA A 35 16.23 -23.94 -30.31
CA ALA A 35 16.99 -22.74 -30.58
C ALA A 35 16.76 -22.36 -32.05
N ASN A 36 16.38 -21.11 -32.29
CA ASN A 36 16.55 -20.47 -33.58
C ASN A 36 17.15 -19.10 -33.35
N ASP A 37 18.39 -18.97 -33.84
CA ASP A 37 19.06 -17.73 -34.16
C ASP A 37 18.19 -16.88 -35.09
N ALA A 38 18.03 -15.61 -34.75
CA ALA A 38 17.74 -14.56 -35.72
C ALA A 38 18.29 -13.23 -35.20
N SER A 39 19.54 -12.96 -35.57
CA SER A 39 20.05 -11.59 -35.66
C SER A 39 19.21 -10.81 -36.68
N SER A 40 18.58 -9.73 -36.23
CA SER A 40 18.10 -8.68 -37.13
C SER A 40 18.34 -7.34 -36.46
N ALA A 41 19.46 -6.74 -36.86
CA ALA A 41 19.81 -5.35 -36.62
C ALA A 41 18.80 -4.43 -37.32
N LEU A 42 18.35 -3.39 -36.60
CA LEU A 42 17.63 -2.25 -37.18
C LEU A 42 18.58 -1.06 -37.35
N PRO A 43 18.41 -0.25 -38.41
CA PRO A 43 19.31 0.85 -38.75
C PRO A 43 18.97 2.13 -37.99
N GLY A 44 19.99 2.77 -37.41
CA GLY A 44 19.90 4.12 -36.85
C GLY A 44 19.90 5.20 -37.94
N PRO A 45 19.33 6.39 -37.67
CA PRO A 45 19.16 7.43 -38.67
C PRO A 45 20.46 8.23 -38.92
N HIS A 46 20.66 8.52 -40.21
CA HIS A 46 21.68 9.39 -40.78
C HIS A 46 21.66 10.82 -40.19
N THR A 47 22.83 11.29 -39.72
CA THR A 47 23.19 12.71 -39.64
C THR A 47 24.44 12.98 -40.46
N GLN A 48 24.40 14.07 -41.22
CA GLN A 48 25.34 14.46 -42.28
C GLN A 48 26.70 14.94 -41.75
N PRO A 49 27.76 14.94 -42.60
CA PRO A 49 29.10 15.28 -42.20
C PRO A 49 29.34 16.79 -42.23
N ILE A 50 29.87 17.33 -41.14
CA ILE A 50 30.47 18.67 -41.10
C ILE A 50 31.90 18.56 -41.60
N SER A 51 32.16 19.31 -42.67
CA SER A 51 33.45 19.46 -43.33
C SER A 51 34.39 20.31 -42.47
N SER A 52 35.48 19.72 -41.97
CA SER A 52 36.55 20.44 -41.26
C SER A 52 37.90 20.27 -41.98
N ARG A 53 38.22 21.35 -42.67
CA ARG A 53 39.50 21.83 -43.21
C ARG A 53 40.76 21.28 -42.52
N HIS A 54 41.57 20.55 -43.30
CA HIS A 54 42.93 20.15 -42.97
C HIS A 54 43.85 21.35 -42.72
N GLN A 55 44.47 21.39 -41.53
CA GLN A 55 45.79 22.00 -41.34
C GLN A 55 46.80 20.90 -41.03
N ASN A 56 47.81 20.79 -41.90
CA ASN A 56 48.95 19.91 -41.76
C ASN A 56 49.78 20.32 -40.54
N GLN A 57 49.90 19.43 -39.55
CA GLN A 57 50.99 19.44 -38.58
C GLN A 57 51.90 18.22 -38.79
N PRO A 58 53.23 18.39 -38.63
CA PRO A 58 54.18 17.32 -38.84
C PRO A 58 54.10 16.27 -37.73
N THR A 59 53.97 15.02 -38.16
CA THR A 59 54.01 13.82 -37.30
C THR A 59 55.39 13.64 -36.69
N ASN A 60 55.57 14.09 -35.45
CA ASN A 60 56.64 13.60 -34.59
C ASN A 60 56.28 12.17 -34.17
N ALA A 61 56.90 11.20 -34.83
CA ALA A 61 56.86 9.79 -34.48
C ALA A 61 57.59 9.56 -33.15
N THR A 62 56.92 9.89 -32.05
CA THR A 62 57.36 9.48 -30.71
C THR A 62 57.11 7.98 -30.59
N SER A 63 58.19 7.23 -30.48
CA SER A 63 58.23 5.79 -30.22
C SER A 63 57.22 5.38 -29.14
N ILE A 64 56.10 4.80 -29.57
CA ILE A 64 55.13 4.14 -28.69
C ILE A 64 55.82 2.89 -28.15
N SER A 65 56.42 3.06 -26.97
CA SER A 65 56.97 1.97 -26.18
C SER A 65 55.85 0.97 -25.90
N SER A 66 55.98 -0.25 -26.42
CA SER A 66 55.04 -1.35 -26.20
C SER A 66 55.07 -1.76 -24.72
N ARG A 67 54.34 -1.04 -23.88
CA ARG A 67 54.04 -1.50 -22.51
C ARG A 67 53.31 -2.83 -22.63
N LYS A 68 53.80 -3.84 -21.93
CA LYS A 68 53.19 -5.16 -21.90
C LYS A 68 51.83 -5.02 -21.21
N PRO A 69 50.72 -5.51 -21.79
CA PRO A 69 49.37 -5.35 -21.24
C PRO A 69 49.22 -5.85 -19.79
N ASN A 70 50.08 -6.81 -19.37
CA ASN A 70 50.08 -7.32 -18.00
C ASN A 70 50.50 -6.26 -16.95
N GLN A 71 51.36 -5.30 -17.30
CA GLN A 71 51.81 -4.27 -16.34
C GLN A 71 50.70 -3.28 -16.00
N GLU A 72 49.81 -2.97 -16.94
CA GLU A 72 48.70 -2.03 -16.70
C GLU A 72 47.64 -2.65 -15.77
N LEU A 73 47.37 -3.95 -15.92
CA LEU A 73 46.47 -4.69 -15.04
C LEU A 73 47.00 -4.79 -13.60
N GLU A 74 48.29 -5.06 -13.42
CA GLU A 74 48.91 -5.11 -12.09
C GLU A 74 48.84 -3.75 -11.37
N VAL A 75 49.19 -2.66 -12.06
CA VAL A 75 49.11 -1.30 -11.50
C VAL A 75 47.66 -0.93 -11.15
N SER A 76 46.70 -1.29 -12.00
CA SER A 76 45.28 -1.03 -11.75
C SER A 76 44.76 -1.79 -10.52
N ALA A 77 45.17 -3.06 -10.37
CA ALA A 77 44.82 -3.88 -9.21
C ALA A 77 45.45 -3.35 -7.91
N GLU A 78 46.70 -2.88 -7.95
CA GLU A 78 47.37 -2.29 -6.79
C GLU A 78 46.70 -0.97 -6.35
N LEU A 79 46.35 -0.10 -7.32
CA LEU A 79 45.61 1.13 -7.04
C LEU A 79 44.24 0.84 -6.41
N PHE A 80 43.52 -0.17 -6.90
CA PHE A 80 42.23 -0.58 -6.33
C PHE A 80 42.39 -1.10 -4.89
N ARG A 81 43.38 -1.94 -4.62
CA ARG A 81 43.71 -2.40 -3.25
C ARG A 81 44.02 -1.25 -2.31
N ASN A 82 44.80 -0.27 -2.75
CA ASN A 82 45.10 0.92 -1.95
C ASN A 82 43.85 1.75 -1.62
N ARG A 83 42.89 1.84 -2.55
CA ARG A 83 41.59 2.48 -2.28
C ARG A 83 40.78 1.72 -1.23
N ILE A 84 40.77 0.39 -1.27
CA ILE A 84 40.12 -0.44 -0.24
C ILE A 84 40.71 -0.18 1.14
N VAL A 85 42.04 -0.21 1.27
CA VAL A 85 42.73 0.05 2.56
C VAL A 85 42.39 1.44 3.10
N ALA A 86 42.33 2.45 2.22
CA ALA A 86 42.03 3.82 2.61
C ALA A 86 40.61 4.00 3.19
N VAL A 87 39.63 3.20 2.76
CA VAL A 87 38.23 3.29 3.21
C VAL A 87 37.83 2.23 4.25
N ALA A 88 38.73 1.29 4.58
CA ALA A 88 38.44 0.16 5.47
C ALA A 88 37.97 0.59 6.87
N SER A 89 38.58 1.64 7.45
CA SER A 89 38.19 2.16 8.76
C SER A 89 36.79 2.79 8.76
N THR A 90 36.44 3.53 7.71
CA THR A 90 35.10 4.10 7.52
C THR A 90 34.06 3.01 7.34
N ASN A 91 34.33 2.02 6.49
CA ASN A 91 33.48 0.84 6.31
C ASN A 91 33.19 0.16 7.65
N SER A 92 34.23 0.02 8.49
CA SER A 92 34.12 -0.59 9.81
C SER A 92 33.25 0.21 10.79
N ALA A 93 33.42 1.52 10.83
CA ALA A 93 32.61 2.40 11.67
C ALA A 93 31.12 2.38 11.27
N LEU A 94 30.83 2.37 9.96
CA LEU A 94 29.46 2.30 9.44
C LEU A 94 28.79 0.97 9.81
N LEU A 95 29.49 -0.15 9.64
CA LEU A 95 28.96 -1.47 9.96
C LEU A 95 28.73 -1.68 11.47
N VAL A 96 29.57 -1.11 12.34
CA VAL A 96 29.31 -1.06 13.79
C VAL A 96 28.05 -0.26 14.09
N THR A 97 27.88 0.92 13.48
CA THR A 97 26.69 1.76 13.65
C THR A 97 25.42 1.02 13.24
N LEU A 98 25.46 0.32 12.10
CA LEU A 98 24.34 -0.48 11.59
C LEU A 98 23.98 -1.62 12.56
N ARG A 99 24.96 -2.35 13.08
CA ARG A 99 24.73 -3.41 14.08
C ARG A 99 24.04 -2.84 15.31
N ASP A 100 24.58 -1.75 15.85
CA ASP A 100 24.13 -1.17 17.12
C ASP A 100 22.73 -0.53 17.00
N THR A 101 22.31 -0.16 15.78
CA THR A 101 21.01 0.46 15.49
C THR A 101 20.01 -0.47 14.79
N SER A 102 20.36 -1.74 14.53
CA SER A 102 19.54 -2.69 13.75
C SER A 102 18.13 -2.93 14.29
N HIS A 103 17.94 -2.84 15.61
CA HIS A 103 16.64 -3.02 16.26
C HIS A 103 15.70 -1.81 16.15
N ALA A 104 16.24 -0.62 15.85
CA ALA A 104 15.51 0.63 15.98
C ALA A 104 14.35 0.79 14.97
N PRO A 105 14.49 0.47 13.67
CA PRO A 105 13.38 0.62 12.71
C PRO A 105 12.17 -0.25 13.06
N ALA A 106 12.39 -1.52 13.44
CA ALA A 106 11.31 -2.43 13.81
C ALA A 106 10.63 -2.00 15.13
N ALA A 107 11.42 -1.61 16.12
CA ALA A 107 10.91 -1.09 17.39
C ALA A 107 10.11 0.20 17.20
N LEU A 108 10.56 1.09 16.30
CA LEU A 108 9.85 2.32 15.95
C LEU A 108 8.47 2.01 15.34
N ALA A 109 8.41 1.10 14.37
CA ALA A 109 7.15 0.67 13.76
C ALA A 109 6.18 0.07 14.79
N GLN A 110 6.67 -0.81 15.67
CA GLN A 110 5.87 -1.39 16.74
C GLN A 110 5.36 -0.33 17.73
N LYS A 111 6.21 0.65 18.09
CA LYS A 111 5.86 1.74 19.00
C LYS A 111 4.80 2.66 18.39
N GLY A 112 4.89 2.96 17.09
CA GLY A 112 3.86 3.73 16.38
C GLY A 112 2.47 3.06 16.43
N VAL A 113 2.41 1.74 16.21
CA VAL A 113 1.16 0.95 16.35
C VAL A 113 0.63 0.97 17.79
N HIS A 114 1.51 0.86 18.79
CA HIS A 114 1.13 0.94 20.20
C HIS A 114 0.53 2.31 20.56
N ILE A 115 1.16 3.40 20.14
CA ILE A 115 0.65 4.76 20.35
C ILE A 115 -0.70 4.95 19.68
N PHE A 116 -0.88 4.42 18.46
CA PHE A 116 -2.17 4.45 17.77
C PHE A 116 -3.28 3.78 18.60
N LYS A 117 -3.03 2.57 19.12
CA LYS A 117 -3.98 1.85 19.99
C LYS A 117 -4.29 2.62 21.27
N LEU A 118 -3.29 3.20 21.92
CA LEU A 118 -3.51 4.03 23.13
C LEU A 118 -4.38 5.25 22.84
N ARG A 119 -4.25 5.85 21.65
CA ARG A 119 -5.11 6.99 21.23
C ARG A 119 -6.54 6.53 20.94
N GLU A 120 -6.72 5.35 20.37
CA GLU A 120 -8.03 4.74 20.19
C GLU A 120 -8.71 4.50 21.55
N GLU A 121 -8.02 3.84 22.49
CA GLU A 121 -8.49 3.62 23.86
C GLU A 121 -8.81 4.94 24.58
N LEU A 122 -7.98 5.98 24.39
CA LEU A 122 -8.23 7.31 24.94
C LEU A 122 -9.53 7.90 24.40
N SER A 123 -9.78 7.79 23.09
CA SER A 123 -11.01 8.29 22.47
C SER A 123 -12.26 7.57 22.95
N GLU A 124 -12.17 6.26 23.18
CA GLU A 124 -13.25 5.46 23.77
C GLU A 124 -13.51 5.87 25.22
N GLN A 125 -12.45 6.08 26.00
CA GLN A 125 -12.53 6.51 27.39
C GLN A 125 -13.13 7.92 27.51
N GLU A 126 -12.86 8.81 26.56
CA GLU A 126 -13.47 10.14 26.49
C GLU A 126 -14.98 10.06 26.24
N ARG A 127 -15.42 9.23 25.29
CA ARG A 127 -16.86 8.96 25.06
C ARG A 127 -17.53 8.38 26.31
N ALA A 128 -16.86 7.47 27.03
CA ALA A 128 -17.38 6.91 28.27
C ALA A 128 -17.54 7.98 29.37
N ILE A 129 -16.60 8.93 29.48
CA ILE A 129 -16.73 10.07 30.39
C ILE A 129 -17.93 10.94 30.00
N GLU A 130 -18.10 11.26 28.71
CA GLU A 130 -19.24 12.06 28.22
C GLU A 130 -20.60 11.38 28.53
N ASP A 131 -20.67 10.05 28.37
CA ASP A 131 -21.88 9.28 28.68
C ASP A 131 -22.19 9.28 30.19
N VAL A 132 -21.17 9.12 31.06
CA VAL A 132 -21.34 9.20 32.51
C VAL A 132 -21.74 10.61 32.93
N GLU A 133 -21.16 11.65 32.31
CA GLU A 133 -21.54 13.05 32.56
C GLU A 133 -22.98 13.33 32.14
N ARG A 134 -23.43 12.80 31.00
CA ARG A 134 -24.83 12.89 30.56
C ARG A 134 -25.78 12.25 31.58
N ARG A 135 -25.48 11.03 32.03
CA ARG A 135 -26.26 10.33 33.07
C ARG A 135 -26.26 11.09 34.41
N LEU A 136 -25.11 11.68 34.77
CA LEU A 136 -25.00 12.50 35.97
C LEU A 136 -25.92 13.72 35.87
N GLU A 137 -25.99 14.39 34.71
CA GLU A 137 -26.88 15.53 34.48
C GLU A 137 -28.36 15.13 34.52
N GLU A 138 -28.72 13.99 33.93
CA GLU A 138 -30.08 13.43 33.97
C GLU A 138 -30.51 13.05 35.39
N SER A 139 -29.57 12.55 36.21
CA SER A 139 -29.80 12.17 37.61
C SER A 139 -29.87 13.34 38.57
N LYS A 140 -29.46 14.56 38.16
CA LYS A 140 -29.55 15.73 39.03
C LYS A 140 -31.02 15.98 39.37
N PRO A 141 -31.42 15.95 40.65
CA PRO A 141 -32.79 16.21 41.02
C PRO A 141 -33.16 17.61 40.55
N ARG A 142 -34.26 17.74 39.81
CA ARG A 142 -34.88 19.02 39.41
C ARG A 142 -35.44 19.75 40.64
N SER A 143 -34.60 20.06 41.62
CA SER A 143 -34.98 20.85 42.77
C SER A 143 -35.03 22.31 42.30
N ASN A 144 -36.23 22.80 42.00
CA ASN A 144 -36.48 24.23 41.85
C ASN A 144 -36.13 24.93 43.17
N GLY A 145 -34.92 25.50 43.25
CA GLY A 145 -34.51 26.44 44.29
C GLY A 145 -33.70 25.85 45.46
N GLY A 146 -32.38 26.02 45.40
CA GLY A 146 -31.55 26.31 46.59
C GLY A 146 -31.09 25.17 47.50
N GLY A 147 -31.57 23.92 47.36
CA GLY A 147 -31.27 22.84 48.32
C GLY A 147 -30.01 22.00 48.07
N PHE A 148 -29.50 21.93 46.84
CA PHE A 148 -28.48 20.95 46.43
C PHE A 148 -27.11 21.14 47.14
N LEU A 149 -26.72 22.39 47.39
CA LEU A 149 -25.42 22.73 48.01
C LEU A 149 -25.35 22.31 49.49
N LEU A 150 -26.51 22.20 50.15
CA LEU A 150 -26.63 21.72 51.54
C LEU A 150 -26.49 20.20 51.65
N VAL A 151 -27.04 19.45 50.70
CA VAL A 151 -26.97 17.97 50.68
C VAL A 151 -25.53 17.48 50.45
N LEU A 152 -24.79 18.10 49.52
CA LEU A 152 -23.36 17.79 49.30
C LEU A 152 -22.49 18.06 50.55
N LYS A 153 -22.79 19.14 51.28
CA LYS A 153 -22.06 19.48 52.52
C LYS A 153 -22.38 18.50 53.64
N GLN A 154 -23.59 17.95 53.68
CA GLN A 154 -24.01 16.98 54.70
C GLN A 154 -23.49 15.57 54.41
N ALA A 155 -23.44 15.15 53.15
CA ALA A 155 -22.89 13.86 52.71
C ALA A 155 -21.36 13.73 52.94
N SER A 156 -20.61 14.80 52.72
CA SER A 156 -19.15 14.81 53.00
C SER A 156 -18.83 14.66 54.49
N LEU A 157 -19.69 15.20 55.37
CA LEU A 157 -19.56 15.05 56.82
C LEU A 157 -19.95 13.63 57.28
N SER A 158 -20.97 12.99 56.70
CA SER A 158 -21.36 11.62 57.06
C SER A 158 -20.34 10.57 56.60
N ILE A 159 -19.72 10.72 55.42
CA ILE A 159 -18.60 9.85 54.98
C ILE A 159 -17.42 9.96 55.95
N PHE A 160 -17.10 11.18 56.43
CA PHE A 160 -16.04 11.40 57.43
C PHE A 160 -16.35 10.70 58.77
N THR A 161 -17.61 10.65 59.20
CA THR A 161 -18.01 9.96 60.44
C THR A 161 -18.04 8.44 60.31
N LEU A 162 -18.36 7.89 59.13
CA LEU A 162 -18.35 6.44 58.87
C LEU A 162 -16.91 5.87 58.79
N LEU A 163 -15.98 6.59 58.16
CA LEU A 163 -14.55 6.24 58.18
C LEU A 163 -13.97 6.31 59.61
N ARG A 164 -14.50 7.19 60.46
CA ARG A 164 -14.13 7.27 61.88
C ARG A 164 -14.73 6.14 62.74
N ARG A 165 -15.93 5.65 62.39
CA ARG A 165 -16.62 4.56 63.11
C ARG A 165 -16.08 3.15 62.78
N LYS A 166 -15.51 2.90 61.60
CA LYS A 166 -14.90 1.60 61.27
C LYS A 166 -13.62 1.27 62.06
N LYS A 167 -13.06 2.22 62.81
CA LYS A 167 -11.96 1.95 63.75
C LYS A 167 -12.42 1.52 65.15
N THR A 168 -13.72 1.56 65.44
CA THR A 168 -14.27 1.22 66.75
C THR A 168 -15.63 0.54 66.58
N LYS A 169 -15.64 -0.80 66.53
CA LYS A 169 -16.72 -1.69 67.01
C LYS A 169 -16.68 -3.03 66.27
N ALA A 170 -15.86 -3.93 66.78
CA ALA A 170 -16.36 -5.26 67.12
C ALA A 170 -17.30 -5.09 68.33
N SER A 171 -18.33 -5.93 68.41
CA SER A 171 -19.26 -6.12 69.53
C SER A 171 -20.69 -5.62 69.29
N GLU A 172 -21.58 -6.59 69.53
CA GLU A 172 -23.01 -6.53 69.85
C GLU A 172 -24.04 -6.51 68.71
N GLN A 173 -24.48 -7.74 68.43
CA GLN A 173 -25.82 -8.11 67.98
C GLN A 173 -26.89 -7.56 68.93
N SER A 174 -27.98 -7.05 68.35
CA SER A 174 -29.30 -7.21 68.94
C SER A 174 -30.37 -7.18 67.84
N PRO A 175 -31.29 -8.16 67.78
CA PRO A 175 -32.43 -8.16 66.89
C PRO A 175 -33.66 -7.64 67.63
N LEU A 176 -34.48 -6.80 67.00
CA LEU A 176 -35.88 -6.63 67.40
C LEU A 176 -36.71 -6.04 66.27
N ASP A 177 -37.90 -6.61 66.18
CA ASP A 177 -38.84 -6.58 65.08
C ASP A 177 -39.76 -5.34 65.06
N ASN A 178 -40.45 -5.23 63.92
CA ASN A 178 -41.81 -4.73 63.71
C ASN A 178 -42.07 -3.26 63.35
N ALA A 179 -42.55 -3.14 62.11
CA ALA A 179 -43.79 -2.49 61.67
C ALA A 179 -43.88 -0.95 61.65
N GLY A 180 -44.13 -0.40 60.45
CA GLY A 180 -44.62 0.97 60.32
C GLY A 180 -44.60 1.55 58.90
N ASN A 181 -45.56 1.10 58.09
CA ASN A 181 -45.94 1.58 56.76
C ASN A 181 -45.90 3.13 56.60
N GLY A 182 -44.81 3.67 56.02
CA GLY A 182 -44.64 5.12 55.77
C GLY A 182 -43.33 5.56 55.09
N THR A 183 -42.56 4.64 54.48
CA THR A 183 -41.15 4.87 54.09
C THR A 183 -40.89 5.15 52.60
N SER A 184 -41.92 5.17 51.74
CA SER A 184 -41.71 5.16 50.28
C SER A 184 -40.93 6.36 49.72
N THR A 185 -40.99 7.52 50.38
CA THR A 185 -40.27 8.74 49.93
C THR A 185 -38.87 8.89 50.52
N ALA A 186 -38.55 8.20 51.61
CA ALA A 186 -37.21 8.19 52.19
C ALA A 186 -36.32 7.14 51.49
N GLU A 187 -36.87 5.95 51.25
CA GLU A 187 -36.17 4.88 50.52
C GLU A 187 -35.86 5.26 49.06
N GLN A 188 -36.76 6.00 48.39
CA GLN A 188 -36.50 6.52 47.05
C GLN A 188 -35.37 7.55 47.02
N LYS A 189 -35.28 8.43 48.03
CA LYS A 189 -34.18 9.40 48.13
C LYS A 189 -32.85 8.72 48.40
N ASP A 190 -32.83 7.72 49.27
CA ASP A 190 -31.62 6.95 49.55
C ASP A 190 -31.15 6.20 48.29
N ALA A 191 -32.08 5.65 47.50
CA ALA A 191 -31.77 5.02 46.22
C ALA A 191 -31.19 6.01 45.20
N ASP A 192 -31.82 7.17 45.03
CA ASP A 192 -31.34 8.22 44.10
C ASP A 192 -29.97 8.76 44.50
N ASP A 193 -29.73 8.98 45.80
CA ASP A 193 -28.44 9.41 46.32
C ASP A 193 -27.35 8.36 46.06
N THR A 194 -27.65 7.08 46.31
CA THR A 194 -26.67 6.00 46.03
C THR A 194 -26.35 5.88 44.54
N ALA A 195 -27.33 6.06 43.66
CA ALA A 195 -27.13 6.06 42.20
C ALA A 195 -26.25 7.24 41.78
N TYR A 196 -26.49 8.44 42.30
CA TYR A 196 -25.69 9.63 42.03
C TYR A 196 -24.23 9.45 42.49
N PHE A 197 -23.99 8.96 43.70
CA PHE A 197 -22.62 8.72 44.19
C PHE A 197 -21.91 7.63 43.41
N THR A 198 -22.65 6.62 42.92
CA THR A 198 -22.10 5.58 42.06
C THR A 198 -21.60 6.19 40.75
N LEU A 199 -22.43 6.98 40.06
CA LEU A 199 -22.05 7.69 38.83
C LEU A 199 -20.87 8.66 39.06
N LEU A 200 -20.84 9.37 40.18
CA LEU A 200 -19.74 10.27 40.52
C LEU A 200 -18.41 9.50 40.71
N SER A 201 -18.47 8.33 41.35
CA SER A 201 -17.31 7.47 41.52
C SER A 201 -16.82 6.87 40.20
N GLU A 202 -17.75 6.51 39.30
CA GLU A 202 -17.46 6.02 37.96
C GLU A 202 -16.79 7.11 37.11
N LYS A 203 -17.27 8.35 37.18
CA LYS A 203 -16.64 9.51 36.54
C LYS A 203 -15.20 9.70 37.03
N SER A 204 -14.98 9.66 38.34
CA SER A 204 -13.63 9.82 38.93
C SER A 204 -12.67 8.73 38.46
N ARG A 205 -13.11 7.47 38.45
CA ARG A 205 -12.32 6.34 37.91
C ARG A 205 -12.01 6.50 36.43
N SER A 206 -13.01 6.94 35.66
CA SER A 206 -12.87 7.19 34.21
C SER A 206 -11.88 8.31 33.91
N GLN A 207 -11.91 9.39 34.70
CA GLN A 207 -10.93 10.48 34.61
C GLN A 207 -9.52 10.02 35.01
N GLN A 208 -9.40 9.20 36.05
CA GLN A 208 -8.11 8.60 36.42
C GLN A 208 -7.55 7.76 35.27
N ARG A 209 -8.35 6.88 34.67
CA ARG A 209 -7.93 6.07 33.51
C ARG A 209 -7.52 6.93 32.32
N LYS A 210 -8.26 8.01 32.02
CA LYS A 210 -7.87 8.99 30.99
C LYS A 210 -6.49 9.58 31.27
N ASN A 211 -6.22 10.00 32.51
CA ASN A 211 -4.92 10.56 32.88
C ASN A 211 -3.79 9.52 32.77
N GLU A 212 -4.06 8.27 33.15
CA GLU A 212 -3.11 7.16 32.97
C GLU A 212 -2.79 6.91 31.48
N LEU A 213 -3.80 6.90 30.60
CA LEU A 213 -3.62 6.76 29.16
C LEU A 213 -2.81 7.92 28.56
N LEU A 214 -3.08 9.16 28.99
CA LEU A 214 -2.30 10.34 28.56
C LEU A 214 -0.82 10.20 28.97
N GLN A 215 -0.55 9.76 30.19
CA GLN A 215 0.82 9.53 30.67
C GLN A 215 1.52 8.40 29.88
N GLN A 216 0.79 7.33 29.52
CA GLN A 216 1.31 6.24 28.69
C GLN A 216 1.62 6.70 27.25
N ILE A 217 0.79 7.57 26.69
CA ILE A 217 1.03 8.18 25.36
C ILE A 217 2.27 9.08 25.41
N GLU A 218 2.41 9.92 26.45
CA GLU A 218 3.56 10.80 26.62
C GLU A 218 4.86 10.00 26.73
N SER A 219 4.92 9.04 27.65
CA SER A 219 6.10 8.16 27.81
C SER A 219 6.41 7.36 26.54
N SER A 220 5.39 6.82 25.86
CA SER A 220 5.58 6.09 24.59
C SER A 220 6.09 7.00 23.48
N SER A 221 5.63 8.26 23.44
CA SER A 221 6.06 9.28 22.47
C SER A 221 7.51 9.70 22.67
N ASP A 222 7.97 9.79 23.92
CA ASP A 222 9.38 10.07 24.20
C ASP A 222 10.28 8.91 23.77
N GLU A 223 9.89 7.66 24.04
CA GLU A 223 10.59 6.47 23.53
C GLU A 223 10.58 6.39 22.00
N GLU A 224 9.48 6.80 21.36
CA GLU A 224 9.35 6.89 19.90
C GLU A 224 10.38 7.86 19.30
N LYS A 225 10.59 9.04 19.90
CA LYS A 225 11.60 10.02 19.45
C LYS A 225 13.03 9.45 19.53
N ASP A 226 13.35 8.74 20.61
CA ASP A 226 14.66 8.10 20.77
C ASP A 226 14.88 7.00 19.73
N LEU A 227 13.85 6.19 19.47
CA LEU A 227 13.86 5.18 18.42
C LEU A 227 13.95 5.79 17.03
N GLN A 228 13.28 6.92 16.79
CA GLN A 228 13.34 7.66 15.54
C GLN A 228 14.75 8.18 15.26
N LEU A 229 15.44 8.72 16.27
CA LEU A 229 16.83 9.16 16.14
C LEU A 229 17.76 7.98 15.82
N LYS A 230 17.58 6.83 16.47
CA LYS A 230 18.36 5.62 16.17
C LYS A 230 18.06 5.05 14.78
N ALA A 231 16.79 5.05 14.37
CA ALA A 231 16.37 4.60 13.05
C ALA A 231 16.90 5.52 11.95
N SER A 232 16.90 6.84 12.17
CA SER A 232 17.51 7.81 11.24
C SER A 232 19.03 7.59 11.14
N LYS A 233 19.73 7.37 12.25
CA LYS A 233 21.16 7.00 12.22
C LYS A 233 21.41 5.71 11.45
N HIS A 234 20.53 4.72 11.61
CA HIS A 234 20.59 3.46 10.88
C HIS A 234 20.45 3.68 9.37
N GLU A 235 19.47 4.48 8.95
CA GLU A 235 19.23 4.82 7.54
C GLU A 235 20.38 5.61 6.92
N THR A 236 20.90 6.62 7.63
CA THR A 236 22.07 7.39 7.18
C THR A 236 23.29 6.47 7.03
N ALA A 237 23.56 5.59 8.00
CA ALA A 237 24.68 4.66 7.92
C ALA A 237 24.53 3.67 6.74
N HIS A 238 23.30 3.26 6.42
CA HIS A 238 23.02 2.46 5.22
C HIS A 238 23.33 3.22 3.94
N SER A 239 22.85 4.46 3.82
CA SER A 239 23.09 5.33 2.66
C SER A 239 24.59 5.60 2.46
N ASP A 240 25.31 5.94 3.54
CA ASP A 240 26.75 6.20 3.51
C ASP A 240 27.54 4.95 3.09
N LEU A 241 27.12 3.77 3.53
CA LEU A 241 27.74 2.51 3.15
C LEU A 241 27.48 2.15 1.68
N ASP A 242 26.23 2.33 1.22
CA ASP A 242 25.86 2.11 -0.18
C ASP A 242 26.63 3.10 -1.09
N ASN A 243 26.81 4.37 -0.68
CA ASN A 243 27.64 5.36 -1.38
C ASN A 243 29.13 4.97 -1.41
N LEU A 244 29.67 4.51 -0.27
CA LEU A 244 31.06 4.03 -0.18
C LEU A 244 31.28 2.87 -1.16
N TYR A 245 30.40 1.88 -1.17
CA TYR A 245 30.49 0.73 -2.07
C TYR A 245 30.31 1.14 -3.54
N ASN A 246 29.35 2.00 -3.86
CA ASN A 246 29.18 2.50 -5.22
C ASN A 246 30.43 3.27 -5.69
N SER A 247 31.08 4.03 -4.82
CA SER A 247 32.31 4.76 -5.19
C SER A 247 33.51 3.84 -5.43
N LEU A 248 33.55 2.70 -4.75
CA LEU A 248 34.67 1.77 -4.76
C LEU A 248 34.51 0.76 -5.89
N PHE A 249 33.35 0.13 -5.99
CA PHE A 249 33.04 -0.98 -6.90
C PHE A 249 32.30 -0.53 -8.17
N SER A 250 32.19 0.77 -8.46
CA SER A 250 31.64 1.21 -9.74
C SER A 250 32.61 0.90 -10.89
N GLY A 251 32.31 -0.17 -11.62
CA GLY A 251 33.06 -0.59 -12.79
C GLY A 251 33.96 -1.80 -12.51
N PRO A 252 34.87 -2.15 -13.44
CA PRO A 252 35.70 -3.33 -13.30
C PRO A 252 36.51 -3.30 -12.01
N THR A 253 36.62 -4.43 -11.33
CA THR A 253 37.41 -4.61 -10.11
C THR A 253 38.68 -5.43 -10.40
N PRO A 254 39.80 -4.79 -10.80
CA PRO A 254 40.98 -5.52 -11.24
C PRO A 254 41.55 -6.37 -10.10
N GLY A 255 41.70 -7.67 -10.37
CA GLY A 255 42.17 -8.66 -9.39
C GLY A 255 41.06 -9.36 -8.59
N PHE A 256 39.79 -9.03 -8.82
CA PHE A 256 38.64 -9.60 -8.11
C PHE A 256 37.51 -10.07 -9.04
N PRO A 257 37.76 -11.01 -9.98
CA PRO A 257 36.77 -11.44 -10.98
C PRO A 257 35.50 -12.07 -10.37
N SER A 258 35.58 -12.59 -9.14
CA SER A 258 34.42 -13.09 -8.41
C SER A 258 33.44 -12.00 -8.01
N GLU A 259 33.94 -10.80 -7.69
CA GLU A 259 33.12 -9.63 -7.36
C GLU A 259 32.40 -9.13 -8.63
N ASP A 260 33.13 -8.93 -9.73
CA ASP A 260 32.55 -8.55 -11.04
C ASP A 260 31.45 -9.55 -11.47
N ALA A 261 31.69 -10.86 -11.28
CA ALA A 261 30.73 -11.90 -11.60
C ALA A 261 29.45 -11.80 -10.73
N ALA A 262 29.61 -11.53 -9.43
CA ALA A 262 28.49 -11.35 -8.50
C ALA A 262 27.70 -10.07 -8.80
N GLU A 263 28.38 -8.97 -9.11
CA GLU A 263 27.74 -7.70 -9.48
C GLU A 263 26.95 -7.85 -10.78
N SER A 264 27.52 -8.51 -11.79
CA SER A 264 26.80 -8.82 -13.03
C SER A 264 25.54 -9.66 -12.78
N ALA A 265 25.60 -10.61 -11.84
CA ALA A 265 24.46 -11.46 -11.49
C ALA A 265 23.36 -10.66 -10.77
N PHE A 266 23.75 -9.78 -9.84
CA PHE A 266 22.84 -8.87 -9.17
C PHE A 266 22.13 -7.95 -10.18
N HIS A 267 22.87 -7.29 -11.08
CA HIS A 267 22.26 -6.40 -12.08
C HIS A 267 21.30 -7.11 -13.03
N ARG A 268 21.60 -8.35 -13.44
CA ARG A 268 20.65 -9.14 -14.27
C ARG A 268 19.31 -9.34 -13.56
N VAL A 269 19.34 -9.71 -12.29
CA VAL A 269 18.12 -9.93 -11.50
C VAL A 269 17.42 -8.60 -11.19
N GLN A 270 18.17 -7.52 -10.98
CA GLN A 270 17.63 -6.18 -10.80
C GLN A 270 16.83 -5.73 -12.02
N THR A 271 17.39 -5.82 -13.23
CA THR A 271 16.69 -5.47 -14.47
C THR A 271 15.45 -6.33 -14.68
N LEU A 272 15.51 -7.63 -14.34
CA LEU A 272 14.35 -8.52 -14.37
C LEU A 272 13.25 -8.05 -13.41
N HIS A 273 13.62 -7.73 -12.16
CA HIS A 273 12.70 -7.25 -11.14
C HIS A 273 12.03 -5.91 -11.52
N GLU A 274 12.81 -4.97 -12.08
CA GLU A 274 12.31 -3.70 -12.62
C GLU A 274 11.33 -3.93 -13.78
N GLY A 275 11.63 -4.86 -14.69
CA GLY A 275 10.74 -5.27 -15.78
C GLY A 275 9.42 -5.89 -15.29
N ASN A 276 9.49 -6.77 -14.29
CA ASN A 276 8.30 -7.37 -13.67
C ASN A 276 7.45 -6.30 -12.96
N THR A 277 8.09 -5.35 -12.29
CA THR A 277 7.42 -4.23 -11.61
C THR A 277 6.71 -3.33 -12.63
N ALA A 278 7.40 -2.96 -13.72
CA ALA A 278 6.80 -2.20 -14.82
C ALA A 278 5.59 -2.94 -15.43
N THR A 279 5.69 -4.27 -15.55
CA THR A 279 4.58 -5.11 -16.02
C THR A 279 3.37 -5.02 -15.09
N VAL A 280 3.54 -5.18 -13.76
CA VAL A 280 2.44 -5.03 -12.79
C VAL A 280 1.76 -3.66 -12.90
N LEU A 281 2.54 -2.59 -12.99
CA LEU A 281 2.00 -1.23 -13.11
C LEU A 281 1.22 -1.03 -14.42
N ALA A 282 1.71 -1.57 -15.54
CA ALA A 282 0.99 -1.57 -16.81
C ALA A 282 -0.33 -2.35 -16.71
N ARG A 283 -0.33 -3.57 -16.15
CA ARG A 283 -1.56 -4.37 -15.96
C ARG A 283 -2.58 -3.65 -15.07
N ARG A 284 -2.12 -2.98 -14.02
CA ARG A 284 -2.99 -2.16 -13.16
C ARG A 284 -3.63 -1.00 -13.93
N ARG A 285 -2.84 -0.25 -14.73
CA ARG A 285 -3.37 0.82 -15.60
C ARG A 285 -4.43 0.30 -16.56
N ALA A 286 -4.19 -0.86 -17.17
CA ALA A 286 -5.18 -1.49 -18.03
C ALA A 286 -6.49 -1.79 -17.28
N GLY A 287 -6.41 -2.34 -16.06
CA GLY A 287 -7.59 -2.56 -15.22
C GLY A 287 -8.38 -1.28 -14.94
N GLN A 288 -7.69 -0.17 -14.68
CA GLN A 288 -8.32 1.14 -14.46
C GLN A 288 -8.99 1.69 -15.73
N PHE A 289 -8.33 1.58 -16.89
CA PHE A 289 -8.94 1.95 -18.17
C PHE A 289 -10.18 1.10 -18.45
N ILE A 290 -10.15 -0.23 -18.22
CA ILE A 290 -11.34 -1.09 -18.39
C ILE A 290 -12.48 -0.65 -17.45
N GLN A 291 -12.18 -0.25 -16.21
CA GLN A 291 -13.20 0.31 -15.31
C GLN A 291 -13.77 1.63 -15.82
N GLN A 292 -12.94 2.50 -16.41
CA GLN A 292 -13.40 3.73 -17.07
C GLN A 292 -14.30 3.40 -18.25
N VAL A 293 -13.93 2.41 -19.06
CA VAL A 293 -14.75 1.89 -20.17
C VAL A 293 -16.10 1.39 -19.64
N GLN A 294 -16.14 0.62 -18.55
CA GLN A 294 -17.38 0.19 -17.92
C GLN A 294 -18.27 1.36 -17.45
N ARG A 295 -17.69 2.42 -16.89
CA ARG A 295 -18.45 3.62 -16.48
C ARG A 295 -19.07 4.31 -17.70
N ASN A 296 -18.29 4.54 -18.74
CA ASN A 296 -18.77 5.16 -19.98
C ASN A 296 -19.83 4.28 -20.67
N TRP A 297 -19.64 2.97 -20.68
CA TRP A 297 -20.60 2.02 -21.22
C TRP A 297 -21.92 2.03 -20.44
N LYS A 298 -21.88 2.12 -19.10
CA LYS A 298 -23.08 2.29 -18.27
C LYS A 298 -23.80 3.60 -18.56
N ASN A 299 -23.07 4.71 -18.74
CA ASN A 299 -23.65 5.99 -19.13
C ASN A 299 -24.36 5.90 -20.49
N ALA A 300 -23.74 5.24 -21.48
CA ALA A 300 -24.38 4.96 -22.77
C ALA A 300 -25.70 4.20 -22.58
N GLY A 301 -25.76 3.23 -21.67
CA GLY A 301 -26.97 2.47 -21.34
C GLY A 301 -28.12 3.33 -20.79
N ILE A 302 -27.82 4.39 -20.04
CA ILE A 302 -28.83 5.33 -19.53
C ILE A 302 -29.50 6.06 -20.71
N TYR A 303 -28.71 6.65 -21.60
CA TYR A 303 -29.25 7.33 -22.78
C TYR A 303 -29.99 6.37 -23.73
N LEU A 304 -29.50 5.14 -23.87
CA LEU A 304 -30.18 4.12 -24.67
C LEU A 304 -31.55 3.75 -24.12
N LYS A 305 -31.67 3.64 -22.79
CA LYS A 305 -32.95 3.39 -22.11
C LYS A 305 -33.92 4.56 -22.31
N ASP A 306 -33.44 5.79 -22.17
CA ASP A 306 -34.24 6.99 -22.38
C ASP A 306 -34.72 7.11 -23.84
N ALA A 307 -33.83 6.84 -24.80
CA ALA A 307 -34.17 6.75 -26.22
C ALA A 307 -35.29 5.73 -26.47
N SER A 308 -35.20 4.54 -25.88
CA SER A 308 -36.24 3.49 -25.98
C SER A 308 -37.59 3.96 -25.45
N ILE A 309 -37.62 4.51 -24.24
CA ILE A 309 -38.85 4.99 -23.60
C ILE A 309 -39.50 6.11 -24.43
N ARG A 310 -38.70 7.05 -24.93
CA ARG A 310 -39.18 8.16 -25.78
C ARG A 310 -39.68 7.66 -27.13
N ALA A 311 -38.98 6.72 -27.76
CA ALA A 311 -39.41 6.11 -29.02
C ALA A 311 -40.75 5.37 -28.87
N GLU A 312 -40.95 4.64 -27.77
CA GLU A 312 -42.20 3.94 -27.46
C GLU A 312 -43.37 4.90 -27.22
N ARG A 313 -43.16 5.93 -26.39
CA ARG A 313 -44.21 6.89 -25.99
C ARG A 313 -44.51 7.97 -27.04
N GLY A 314 -43.53 8.29 -27.89
CA GLY A 314 -43.64 9.33 -28.90
C GLY A 314 -44.76 9.04 -29.90
N SER A 315 -45.69 10.00 -30.03
CA SER A 315 -46.76 9.97 -31.02
C SER A 315 -46.36 10.86 -32.20
N GLY A 316 -45.78 10.26 -33.24
CA GLY A 316 -45.44 10.93 -34.50
C GLY A 316 -44.03 11.53 -34.58
N ILE A 317 -43.78 12.18 -35.73
CA ILE A 317 -42.44 12.61 -36.21
C ILE A 317 -41.77 13.64 -35.30
N LEU A 318 -42.54 14.44 -34.56
CA LEU A 318 -42.02 15.52 -33.71
C LEU A 318 -41.26 15.03 -32.47
N GLY A 319 -41.45 13.78 -32.03
CA GLY A 319 -40.74 13.20 -30.87
C GLY A 319 -39.35 12.66 -31.18
N PHE A 320 -38.92 12.63 -32.45
CA PHE A 320 -37.64 12.00 -32.83
C PHE A 320 -36.41 12.87 -32.55
N SER A 321 -36.56 14.17 -32.30
CA SER A 321 -35.43 15.05 -32.00
C SER A 321 -34.72 14.64 -30.71
N ASP A 322 -35.48 14.35 -29.65
CA ASP A 322 -34.91 13.93 -28.36
C ASP A 322 -34.26 12.56 -28.47
N VAL A 323 -34.94 11.60 -29.11
CA VAL A 323 -34.39 10.25 -29.36
C VAL A 323 -33.06 10.33 -30.12
N LYS A 324 -32.97 11.22 -31.11
CA LYS A 324 -31.74 11.47 -31.86
C LYS A 324 -30.62 12.02 -30.97
N SER A 325 -30.94 12.93 -30.06
CA SER A 325 -29.97 13.46 -29.10
C SER A 325 -29.45 12.36 -28.18
N ASP A 326 -30.34 11.54 -27.63
CA ASP A 326 -29.97 10.43 -26.75
C ASP A 326 -29.08 9.41 -27.48
N LEU A 327 -29.41 9.05 -28.72
CA LEU A 327 -28.60 8.12 -29.52
C LEU A 327 -27.22 8.67 -29.90
N ARG A 328 -27.09 9.98 -30.11
CA ARG A 328 -25.76 10.63 -30.28
C ARG A 328 -24.92 10.54 -29.01
N ASN A 329 -25.54 10.67 -27.85
CA ASN A 329 -24.83 10.47 -26.58
C ASN A 329 -24.39 9.01 -26.43
N VAL A 330 -25.24 8.03 -26.81
CA VAL A 330 -24.85 6.61 -26.85
C VAL A 330 -23.60 6.40 -27.71
N GLU A 331 -23.59 6.94 -28.94
CA GLU A 331 -22.45 6.86 -29.85
C GLU A 331 -21.20 7.52 -29.27
N HIS A 332 -21.34 8.70 -28.66
CA HIS A 332 -20.24 9.43 -28.03
C HIS A 332 -19.58 8.60 -26.92
N TYR A 333 -20.37 8.07 -25.97
CA TYR A 333 -19.84 7.24 -24.89
C TYR A 333 -19.28 5.90 -25.40
N ALA A 334 -19.89 5.29 -26.44
CA ALA A 334 -19.32 4.12 -27.10
C ALA A 334 -17.99 4.44 -27.82
N THR A 335 -17.82 5.69 -28.28
CA THR A 335 -16.57 6.17 -28.87
C THR A 335 -15.46 6.22 -27.83
N ILE A 336 -15.71 6.87 -26.71
CA ILE A 336 -14.77 6.94 -25.58
C ILE A 336 -14.48 5.54 -25.01
N ALA A 337 -15.49 4.67 -24.94
CA ALA A 337 -15.32 3.28 -24.50
C ALA A 337 -14.35 2.50 -25.39
N GLY A 338 -14.42 2.68 -26.71
CA GLY A 338 -13.49 2.00 -27.62
C GLY A 338 -12.05 2.52 -27.52
N THR A 339 -11.85 3.84 -27.38
CA THR A 339 -10.49 4.38 -27.19
C THR A 339 -9.88 3.94 -25.85
N GLY A 340 -10.69 3.89 -24.79
CA GLY A 340 -10.28 3.33 -23.50
C GLY A 340 -9.92 1.84 -23.58
N LEU A 341 -10.63 1.06 -24.39
CA LEU A 341 -10.32 -0.35 -24.64
C LEU A 341 -8.96 -0.49 -25.35
N GLU A 342 -8.69 0.31 -26.39
CA GLU A 342 -7.40 0.33 -27.09
C GLU A 342 -6.24 0.67 -26.13
N LYS A 343 -6.39 1.72 -25.31
CA LYS A 343 -5.41 2.08 -24.26
C LYS A 343 -5.20 0.92 -23.27
N SER A 344 -6.26 0.21 -22.89
CA SER A 344 -6.18 -0.97 -22.01
C SER A 344 -5.35 -2.08 -22.66
N MET A 345 -5.59 -2.37 -23.94
CA MET A 345 -4.88 -3.45 -24.64
C MET A 345 -3.39 -3.17 -24.83
N LEU A 346 -3.02 -1.91 -25.07
CA LEU A 346 -1.61 -1.51 -25.12
C LEU A 346 -0.90 -1.77 -23.79
N ASN A 347 -1.56 -1.50 -22.66
CA ASN A 347 -1.02 -1.74 -21.33
C ASN A 347 -1.04 -3.23 -20.91
N LEU A 348 -1.84 -4.06 -21.57
CA LEU A 348 -1.84 -5.53 -21.42
C LEU A 348 -0.93 -6.24 -22.43
N ALA A 349 -0.08 -5.56 -23.18
CA ALA A 349 0.85 -6.25 -24.08
C ALA A 349 1.99 -6.95 -23.29
N PRO A 350 2.40 -8.18 -23.68
CA PRO A 350 1.76 -9.06 -24.67
C PRO A 350 0.44 -9.64 -24.15
N LEU A 351 -0.53 -9.79 -25.06
CA LEU A 351 -1.88 -10.27 -24.74
C LEU A 351 -1.91 -11.80 -24.72
N GLY A 352 -2.47 -12.38 -23.66
CA GLY A 352 -2.90 -13.77 -23.66
C GLY A 352 -4.04 -13.99 -24.67
N PRO A 353 -4.22 -15.21 -25.19
CA PRO A 353 -5.23 -15.51 -26.21
C PRO A 353 -6.66 -15.22 -25.74
N GLU A 354 -6.95 -15.48 -24.46
CA GLU A 354 -8.27 -15.21 -23.85
C GLU A 354 -8.60 -13.71 -23.83
N ILE A 355 -7.66 -12.88 -23.37
CA ILE A 355 -7.84 -11.42 -23.31
C ILE A 355 -7.98 -10.85 -24.72
N TYR A 356 -7.20 -11.35 -25.67
CA TYR A 356 -7.28 -10.93 -27.06
C TYR A 356 -8.66 -11.23 -27.66
N GLU A 357 -9.20 -12.43 -27.45
CA GLU A 357 -10.53 -12.81 -27.93
C GLU A 357 -11.63 -11.94 -27.30
N LEU A 358 -11.58 -11.73 -25.98
CA LEU A 358 -12.52 -10.85 -25.27
C LEU A 358 -12.46 -9.41 -25.78
N ALA A 359 -11.25 -8.89 -26.02
CA ALA A 359 -11.05 -7.55 -26.55
C ALA A 359 -11.59 -7.40 -27.97
N GLN A 360 -11.33 -8.37 -28.86
CA GLN A 360 -11.89 -8.38 -30.22
C GLN A 360 -13.41 -8.45 -30.21
N ARG A 361 -13.98 -9.29 -29.34
CA ARG A 361 -15.43 -9.38 -29.16
C ARG A 361 -16.01 -8.05 -28.69
N MET A 362 -15.37 -7.40 -27.72
CA MET A 362 -15.80 -6.09 -27.25
C MET A 362 -15.68 -5.02 -28.34
N GLU A 363 -14.61 -5.02 -29.12
CA GLU A 363 -14.43 -4.08 -30.24
C GLU A 363 -15.55 -4.25 -31.28
N GLY A 364 -15.91 -5.50 -31.61
CA GLY A 364 -17.05 -5.81 -32.47
C GLY A 364 -18.38 -5.29 -31.91
N ILE A 365 -18.61 -5.44 -30.61
CA ILE A 365 -19.80 -4.91 -29.91
C ILE A 365 -19.83 -3.38 -29.95
N VAL A 366 -18.71 -2.71 -29.63
CA VAL A 366 -18.58 -1.24 -29.70
C VAL A 366 -18.88 -0.75 -31.11
N ARG A 367 -18.35 -1.42 -32.14
CA ARG A 367 -18.61 -1.10 -33.54
C ARG A 367 -20.09 -1.30 -33.90
N GLY A 368 -20.72 -2.36 -33.41
CA GLY A 368 -22.15 -2.62 -33.57
C GLY A 368 -23.00 -1.50 -32.99
N VAL A 369 -22.73 -1.07 -31.75
CA VAL A 369 -23.45 0.05 -31.11
C VAL A 369 -23.26 1.36 -31.89
N ARG A 370 -22.04 1.67 -32.35
CA ARG A 370 -21.77 2.87 -33.16
C ARG A 370 -22.49 2.83 -34.51
N SER A 371 -22.63 1.65 -35.12
CA SER A 371 -23.26 1.50 -36.44
C SER A 371 -24.76 1.85 -36.46
N VAL A 372 -25.42 1.89 -35.30
CA VAL A 372 -26.84 2.27 -35.21
C VAL A 372 -27.04 3.79 -35.32
N SER A 373 -25.97 4.60 -35.28
CA SER A 373 -26.04 6.07 -35.43
C SER A 373 -26.26 6.56 -36.88
N ILE A 374 -26.65 5.68 -37.81
CA ILE A 374 -27.02 6.02 -39.19
C ILE A 374 -28.20 7.02 -39.16
N PRO A 375 -28.18 8.08 -40.00
CA PRO A 375 -29.00 9.27 -39.81
C PRO A 375 -30.48 8.95 -39.64
N VAL A 376 -31.02 9.34 -38.49
CA VAL A 376 -32.47 9.31 -38.13
C VAL A 376 -33.39 9.84 -39.24
N ALA A 377 -32.87 10.72 -40.12
CA ALA A 377 -33.57 11.22 -41.30
C ALA A 377 -33.87 10.15 -42.37
N SER A 378 -33.22 8.98 -42.29
CA SER A 378 -33.39 7.85 -43.20
C SER A 378 -34.29 6.75 -42.67
N TRP A 379 -34.73 6.83 -41.40
CA TRP A 379 -35.60 5.81 -40.83
C TRP A 379 -37.02 5.96 -41.39
N GLY A 380 -37.47 4.94 -42.11
CA GLY A 380 -38.73 4.89 -42.84
C GLY A 380 -39.96 4.85 -41.93
N GLY A 381 -39.78 4.67 -40.62
CA GLY A 381 -40.86 4.79 -39.65
C GLY A 381 -40.47 4.40 -38.22
N LYS A 382 -41.43 4.56 -37.30
CA LYS A 382 -41.28 4.22 -35.87
C LYS A 382 -40.86 2.76 -35.62
N ALA A 383 -41.31 1.82 -36.47
CA ALA A 383 -40.99 0.41 -36.33
C ALA A 383 -39.49 0.12 -36.52
N GLU A 384 -38.89 0.66 -37.59
CA GLU A 384 -37.46 0.52 -37.89
C GLU A 384 -36.59 1.14 -36.78
N LEU A 385 -37.00 2.30 -36.25
CA LEU A 385 -36.35 2.92 -35.09
C LEU A 385 -36.34 2.01 -33.86
N LEU A 386 -37.50 1.43 -33.52
CA LEU A 386 -37.62 0.55 -32.36
C LEU A 386 -36.80 -0.74 -32.53
N GLU A 387 -36.76 -1.29 -33.74
CA GLU A 387 -35.92 -2.44 -34.08
C GLU A 387 -34.42 -2.10 -33.92
N ALA A 388 -33.99 -0.94 -34.41
CA ALA A 388 -32.61 -0.46 -34.27
C ALA A 388 -32.20 -0.23 -32.80
N ILE A 389 -33.08 0.39 -31.99
CA ILE A 389 -32.86 0.57 -30.55
C ILE A 389 -32.77 -0.79 -29.86
N SER A 390 -33.65 -1.74 -30.18
CA SER A 390 -33.64 -3.09 -29.63
C SER A 390 -32.34 -3.83 -29.94
N GLY A 391 -31.88 -3.77 -31.19
CA GLY A 391 -30.58 -4.34 -31.60
C GLY A 391 -29.40 -3.71 -30.84
N THR A 392 -29.40 -2.38 -30.70
CA THR A 392 -28.38 -1.67 -29.90
C THR A 392 -28.38 -2.13 -28.45
N LYS A 393 -29.57 -2.32 -27.87
CA LYS A 393 -29.73 -2.78 -26.49
C LYS A 393 -29.16 -4.19 -26.31
N GLN A 394 -29.38 -5.10 -27.24
CA GLN A 394 -28.79 -6.44 -27.20
C GLN A 394 -27.26 -6.40 -27.25
N HIS A 395 -26.68 -5.55 -28.12
CA HIS A 395 -25.23 -5.34 -28.16
C HIS A 395 -24.71 -4.73 -26.85
N TRP A 396 -25.43 -3.76 -26.28
CA TRP A 396 -25.07 -3.12 -25.02
C TRP A 396 -25.05 -4.11 -23.84
N GLU A 397 -26.07 -4.95 -23.72
CA GLU A 397 -26.17 -6.00 -22.70
C GLU A 397 -25.00 -7.00 -22.84
N SER A 398 -24.74 -7.46 -24.06
CA SER A 398 -23.59 -8.34 -24.36
C SER A 398 -22.25 -7.68 -24.01
N GLY A 399 -22.13 -6.37 -24.21
CA GLY A 399 -20.92 -5.60 -23.89
C GLY A 399 -20.64 -5.53 -22.38
N ASN A 400 -21.67 -5.45 -21.55
CA ASN A 400 -21.49 -5.48 -20.09
C ASN A 400 -20.85 -6.80 -19.64
N GLU A 401 -21.37 -7.92 -20.13
CA GLU A 401 -20.85 -9.26 -19.81
C GLU A 401 -19.39 -9.41 -20.24
N VAL A 402 -19.05 -8.98 -21.47
CA VAL A 402 -17.68 -9.06 -21.99
C VAL A 402 -16.73 -8.15 -21.21
N LEU A 403 -17.15 -6.94 -20.83
CA LEU A 403 -16.32 -6.04 -20.02
C LEU A 403 -16.08 -6.58 -18.61
N GLU A 404 -17.05 -7.25 -18.00
CA GLU A 404 -16.85 -7.90 -16.70
C GLU A 404 -15.84 -9.05 -16.79
N GLN A 405 -15.95 -9.88 -17.83
CA GLN A 405 -14.98 -10.94 -18.10
C GLN A 405 -13.58 -10.38 -18.37
N LEU A 406 -13.48 -9.32 -19.18
CA LEU A 406 -12.21 -8.68 -19.49
C LEU A 406 -11.56 -8.05 -18.25
N LEU A 407 -12.34 -7.40 -17.39
CA LEU A 407 -11.83 -6.85 -16.13
C LEU A 407 -11.35 -7.96 -15.19
N TYR A 408 -12.07 -9.07 -15.12
CA TYR A 408 -11.67 -10.22 -14.34
C TYR A 408 -10.34 -10.80 -14.85
N ALA A 409 -10.23 -11.05 -16.17
CA ALA A 409 -9.01 -11.55 -16.79
C ALA A 409 -7.82 -10.60 -16.58
N ALA A 410 -8.02 -9.29 -16.74
CA ALA A 410 -6.97 -8.30 -16.50
C ALA A 410 -6.48 -8.28 -15.03
N LYS A 411 -7.39 -8.44 -14.06
CA LYS A 411 -7.03 -8.55 -12.65
C LYS A 411 -6.27 -9.83 -12.33
N GLU A 412 -6.61 -10.92 -13.01
CA GLU A 412 -5.92 -12.20 -12.84
C GLU A 412 -4.49 -12.15 -13.40
N GLU A 413 -4.29 -11.52 -14.56
CA GLU A 413 -2.96 -11.21 -15.09
C GLU A 413 -2.15 -10.30 -14.16
N GLU A 414 -2.77 -9.25 -13.59
CA GLU A 414 -2.10 -8.41 -12.59
C GLU A 414 -1.67 -9.23 -11.37
N ARG A 415 -2.55 -10.13 -10.88
CA ARG A 415 -2.25 -11.01 -9.75
C ARG A 415 -1.09 -11.95 -10.07
N GLY A 416 -1.05 -12.51 -11.27
CA GLY A 416 0.06 -13.33 -11.77
C GLY A 416 1.37 -12.55 -11.78
N ALA A 417 1.40 -11.38 -12.42
CA ALA A 417 2.59 -10.52 -12.47
C ALA A 417 3.06 -10.09 -11.06
N ARG A 418 2.15 -9.87 -10.09
CA ARG A 418 2.52 -9.59 -8.70
C ARG A 418 3.23 -10.77 -8.03
N LEU A 419 2.91 -12.01 -8.39
CA LEU A 419 3.64 -13.18 -7.88
C LEU A 419 5.07 -13.20 -8.43
N GLU A 420 5.26 -12.89 -9.71
CA GLU A 420 6.60 -12.78 -10.33
C GLU A 420 7.44 -11.66 -9.70
N VAL A 421 6.84 -10.52 -9.36
CA VAL A 421 7.51 -9.46 -8.59
C VAL A 421 7.94 -9.97 -7.21
N ARG A 422 7.10 -10.75 -6.52
CA ARG A 422 7.45 -11.32 -5.20
C ARG A 422 8.58 -12.34 -5.28
N GLU A 423 8.62 -13.15 -6.33
CA GLU A 423 9.69 -14.12 -6.56
C GLU A 423 11.00 -13.43 -6.93
N SER A 424 10.96 -12.52 -7.92
CA SER A 424 12.14 -11.72 -8.30
C SER A 424 12.65 -10.83 -7.16
N ALA A 425 11.78 -10.32 -6.28
CA ALA A 425 12.20 -9.57 -5.09
C ALA A 425 13.02 -10.41 -4.11
N ARG A 426 12.66 -11.70 -3.93
CA ARG A 426 13.44 -12.63 -3.09
C ARG A 426 14.78 -12.94 -3.74
N GLU A 427 14.78 -13.27 -5.02
CA GLU A 427 16.03 -13.55 -5.74
C GLU A 427 16.94 -12.32 -5.74
N LEU A 428 16.39 -11.11 -5.89
CA LEU A 428 17.15 -9.87 -5.83
C LEU A 428 17.82 -9.68 -4.47
N ASP A 429 17.10 -9.93 -3.37
CA ASP A 429 17.65 -9.85 -2.01
C ASP A 429 18.72 -10.92 -1.75
N GLU A 430 18.54 -12.14 -2.29
CA GLU A 430 19.54 -13.20 -2.25
C GLU A 430 20.82 -12.81 -3.02
N ARG A 431 20.69 -12.30 -4.25
CA ARG A 431 21.85 -11.85 -5.07
C ARG A 431 22.55 -10.64 -4.45
N ARG A 432 21.79 -9.71 -3.87
CA ARG A 432 22.33 -8.58 -3.11
C ARG A 432 23.18 -9.08 -1.95
N SER A 433 22.66 -10.04 -1.19
CA SER A 433 23.35 -10.61 -0.02
C SER A 433 24.64 -11.35 -0.43
N ALA A 434 24.58 -12.13 -1.51
CA ALA A 434 25.76 -12.79 -2.08
C ALA A 434 26.82 -11.80 -2.57
N LEU A 435 26.42 -10.72 -3.26
CA LEU A 435 27.34 -9.65 -3.67
C LEU A 435 28.02 -8.99 -2.47
N GLN A 436 27.25 -8.70 -1.42
CA GLN A 436 27.80 -8.11 -0.19
C GLN A 436 28.79 -9.04 0.51
N GLN A 437 28.52 -10.35 0.52
CA GLN A 437 29.45 -11.35 1.06
C GLN A 437 30.77 -11.35 0.28
N VAL A 438 30.72 -11.37 -1.05
CA VAL A 438 31.94 -11.32 -1.88
C VAL A 438 32.71 -10.02 -1.63
N ARG A 439 32.03 -8.87 -1.53
CA ARG A 439 32.67 -7.59 -1.19
C ARG A 439 33.33 -7.63 0.19
N GLN A 440 32.70 -8.26 1.18
CA GLN A 440 33.30 -8.48 2.50
C GLN A 440 34.58 -9.31 2.39
N GLU A 441 34.56 -10.42 1.63
CA GLU A 441 35.75 -11.25 1.40
C GLU A 441 36.88 -10.46 0.73
N VAL A 442 36.56 -9.52 -0.18
CA VAL A 442 37.54 -8.60 -0.78
C VAL A 442 38.17 -7.68 0.27
N PHE A 443 37.38 -7.09 1.17
CA PHE A 443 37.90 -6.29 2.28
C PHE A 443 38.79 -7.13 3.21
N GLU A 444 38.39 -8.35 3.56
CA GLU A 444 39.16 -9.26 4.40
C GLU A 444 40.50 -9.64 3.76
N GLN A 445 40.53 -9.90 2.45
CA GLN A 445 41.75 -10.23 1.71
C GLN A 445 42.74 -9.06 1.62
N VAL A 446 42.25 -7.82 1.53
CA VAL A 446 43.09 -6.63 1.29
C VAL A 446 43.49 -5.93 2.59
N ALA A 447 42.57 -5.74 3.53
CA ALA A 447 42.80 -5.04 4.79
C ALA A 447 43.17 -5.98 5.97
N GLY A 448 42.83 -7.28 5.86
CA GLY A 448 43.16 -8.30 6.86
C GLY A 448 42.06 -8.59 7.90
N PHE A 449 42.14 -9.76 8.54
CA PHE A 449 41.21 -10.21 9.59
C PHE A 449 41.50 -9.49 10.92
N GLY A 450 40.65 -8.54 11.28
CA GLY A 450 40.78 -7.72 12.50
C GLY A 450 39.99 -6.41 12.41
N GLU A 451 39.77 -5.93 11.19
CA GLU A 451 38.87 -4.80 10.89
C GLU A 451 37.58 -5.24 10.20
N ALA A 452 37.47 -6.50 9.75
CA ALA A 452 36.30 -7.01 9.06
C ALA A 452 35.06 -7.01 9.99
N PRO A 453 34.07 -6.12 9.75
CA PRO A 453 32.92 -5.97 10.64
C PRO A 453 31.93 -7.11 10.43
N PRO A 454 30.93 -7.28 11.30
CA PRO A 454 29.94 -8.34 11.15
C PRO A 454 29.25 -8.27 9.78
N ALA A 455 28.94 -9.45 9.25
CA ALA A 455 28.28 -9.67 7.97
C ALA A 455 27.04 -8.76 7.77
N TYR A 456 27.17 -7.79 6.86
CA TYR A 456 26.14 -6.78 6.51
C TYR A 456 24.83 -7.40 6.00
N HIS A 457 24.89 -8.58 5.39
CA HIS A 457 23.74 -9.24 4.78
C HIS A 457 22.65 -9.67 5.79
N ASN A 458 22.95 -9.69 7.10
CA ASN A 458 22.01 -10.16 8.12
C ASN A 458 21.12 -9.06 8.73
N CYS A 459 21.38 -7.76 8.47
CA CYS A 459 20.73 -6.70 9.26
C CYS A 459 19.27 -6.46 8.88
N CYS A 460 18.90 -6.45 7.58
CA CYS A 460 17.52 -6.26 7.14
C CYS A 460 17.29 -6.92 5.78
N SER A 461 16.28 -7.80 5.69
CA SER A 461 15.76 -8.22 4.38
C SER A 461 15.11 -7.01 3.69
N ARG A 462 15.56 -6.68 2.48
CA ARG A 462 14.93 -5.64 1.64
C ARG A 462 13.79 -6.19 0.79
N THR A 463 13.50 -7.50 0.92
CA THR A 463 12.46 -8.20 0.14
C THR A 463 11.09 -7.51 0.24
N GLU A 464 10.66 -7.07 1.43
CA GLU A 464 9.36 -6.39 1.58
C GLU A 464 9.34 -5.01 0.93
N ALA A 465 10.44 -4.26 1.01
CA ALA A 465 10.55 -2.96 0.33
C ALA A 465 10.47 -3.14 -1.19
N TYR A 466 11.13 -4.15 -1.76
CA TYR A 466 11.04 -4.49 -3.19
C TYR A 466 9.62 -4.88 -3.59
N LYS A 467 8.91 -5.66 -2.76
CA LYS A 467 7.50 -5.98 -3.02
C LYS A 467 6.62 -4.74 -3.03
N GLN A 468 6.82 -3.81 -2.11
CA GLN A 468 5.99 -2.61 -1.98
C GLN A 468 6.16 -1.62 -3.15
N GLN A 469 7.26 -1.67 -3.91
CA GLN A 469 7.45 -0.82 -5.09
C GLN A 469 6.36 -1.03 -6.15
N CYS A 470 5.71 -2.20 -6.19
CA CYS A 470 4.59 -2.45 -7.10
C CYS A 470 3.22 -2.01 -6.53
N ASP A 471 3.12 -1.59 -5.27
CA ASP A 471 1.87 -1.16 -4.63
C ASP A 471 1.60 0.35 -4.78
N VAL A 472 2.42 1.07 -5.55
CA VAL A 472 2.20 2.48 -5.88
C VAL A 472 0.83 2.67 -6.53
N VAL A 473 0.03 3.58 -5.98
CA VAL A 473 -1.25 3.99 -6.57
C VAL A 473 -0.95 4.63 -7.91
N VAL A 474 -1.46 4.03 -8.98
CA VAL A 474 -1.36 4.62 -10.30
C VAL A 474 -2.53 5.57 -10.46
N GLU A 475 -2.27 6.86 -10.47
CA GLU A 475 -3.27 7.85 -10.83
C GLU A 475 -3.38 7.86 -12.36
N LEU A 476 -4.62 7.81 -12.87
CA LEU A 476 -4.86 8.06 -14.28
C LEU A 476 -4.84 9.57 -14.46
N ASP A 477 -3.99 10.07 -15.36
CA ASP A 477 -4.00 11.48 -15.72
C ASP A 477 -5.33 11.79 -16.44
N ASP A 478 -6.33 12.24 -15.67
CA ASP A 478 -7.67 12.54 -16.15
C ASP A 478 -7.68 13.69 -17.18
N GLU A 479 -6.62 14.51 -17.21
CA GLU A 479 -6.50 15.70 -18.07
C GLU A 479 -6.54 15.37 -19.57
N GLU A 480 -6.13 14.18 -20.00
CA GLU A 480 -6.08 13.85 -21.43
C GLU A 480 -7.44 13.43 -22.00
N THR A 481 -8.42 13.10 -21.14
CA THR A 481 -9.78 12.70 -21.59
C THR A 481 -10.81 13.83 -21.51
N ALA A 482 -10.50 14.92 -20.81
CA ALA A 482 -11.32 16.12 -20.76
C ALA A 482 -11.04 17.08 -21.93
N GLY A 483 -10.71 16.54 -23.11
CA GLY A 483 -10.56 17.32 -24.34
C GLY A 483 -11.81 18.15 -24.61
N THR A 484 -11.76 19.42 -24.22
CA THR A 484 -12.46 20.58 -24.79
C THR A 484 -13.84 20.25 -25.36
N VAL A 485 -14.78 19.94 -24.47
CA VAL A 485 -16.20 20.24 -24.72
C VAL A 485 -16.44 21.66 -24.20
N GLU A 486 -15.78 22.65 -24.79
CA GLU A 486 -16.29 24.02 -24.76
C GLU A 486 -17.48 24.04 -25.73
N GLN A 487 -18.69 24.07 -25.16
CA GLN A 487 -19.92 24.43 -25.88
C GLN A 487 -20.05 25.94 -26.00
#